data_AF-A0A0Q6NYX5-F1
#
_entry.id   AF-A0A0Q6NYX5-F1
#
_cell.length_a   1.000
_cell.length_b   1.000
_cell.length_c   1.000
_cell.angle_alpha   90.00
_cell.angle_beta   90.00
_cell.angle_gamma   90.00
#
_symmetry.space_group_name_H-M   'P 1'
#
loop_
_entity.id
_entity.type
_entity.pdbx_description
1 polymer ?
#
loop_
_entity_poly.entity_id
_entity_poly.type
_entity_poly.pdbx_seq_one_letter_code
_entity_poly.pdbx_strand_id
1 'polypeptide(L)'
;MVSDVRTALIKFTEASMVQQADRIEGMADILVASLELLAKAGHTDTACRLAGRACAQLRDIDARQWQKFNALLHRLSKQVRWDEP
;
A
#
# COMPACT_ATOMS: atom_id res chain seq x y z
N MET A 1 -23.54 0.70 34.87
CA MET A 1 -24.16 -0.15 33.82
C MET A 1 -24.29 0.53 32.46
N VAL A 2 -25.00 1.65 32.26
CA VAL A 2 -25.10 2.26 30.89
C VAL A 2 -23.77 2.86 30.40
N SER A 3 -22.93 3.38 31.32
CA SER A 3 -21.58 3.90 31.00
C SER A 3 -20.60 2.81 30.56
N ASP A 4 -20.76 1.59 31.07
CA ASP A 4 -19.88 0.45 30.76
C ASP A 4 -20.09 -0.05 29.33
N VAL A 5 -21.35 -0.07 28.87
CA VAL A 5 -21.71 -0.52 27.51
C VAL A 5 -21.22 0.46 26.46
N ARG A 6 -21.39 1.78 26.67
CA ARG A 6 -20.87 2.81 25.75
C ARG A 6 -19.35 2.74 25.63
N THR A 7 -18.66 2.55 26.76
CA THR A 7 -17.20 2.41 26.79
C THR A 7 -16.74 1.15 26.07
N ALA A 8 -17.45 0.03 26.25
CA ALA A 8 -17.15 -1.22 25.55
C ALA A 8 -17.36 -1.11 24.03
N LEU A 9 -18.43 -0.42 23.58
CA LEU A 9 -18.72 -0.23 22.16
C LEU A 9 -17.63 0.59 21.46
N ILE A 10 -17.16 1.67 22.09
CA ILE A 10 -16.05 2.51 21.57
C ILE A 10 -14.77 1.68 21.43
N LYS A 11 -14.38 0.95 22.48
CA LYS A 11 -13.17 0.09 22.45
C LYS A 11 -13.25 -0.98 21.35
N PHE A 12 -14.43 -1.56 21.14
CA PHE A 12 -14.63 -2.55 20.08
C PHE A 12 -14.44 -1.93 18.68
N THR A 13 -15.01 -0.75 18.44
CA THR A 13 -14.85 -0.05 17.16
C THR A 13 -13.38 0.32 16.91
N GLU A 14 -12.69 0.85 17.92
CA GLU A 14 -11.26 1.18 17.82
C GLU A 14 -10.42 -0.05 17.48
N ALA A 15 -10.60 -1.16 18.21
CA ALA A 15 -9.87 -2.41 17.95
C ALA A 15 -10.14 -2.96 16.54
N SER A 16 -11.39 -2.87 16.07
CA SER A 16 -11.76 -3.31 14.71
C SER A 16 -11.10 -2.45 13.63
N MET A 17 -11.04 -1.12 13.81
CA MET A 17 -10.38 -0.21 12.87
C MET A 17 -8.87 -0.44 12.83
N VAL A 18 -8.23 -0.65 14.00
CA VAL A 18 -6.81 -1.00 14.08
C VAL A 18 -6.53 -2.30 13.32
N GLN A 19 -7.33 -3.34 13.55
CA GLN A 19 -7.14 -4.61 12.85
C GLN A 19 -7.43 -4.54 11.34
N GLN A 20 -8.28 -3.62 10.90
CA GLN A 20 -8.46 -3.34 9.48
C GLN A 20 -7.23 -2.63 8.90
N ALA A 21 -6.68 -1.64 9.61
CA ALA A 21 -5.46 -0.95 9.20
C ALA A 21 -4.26 -1.91 9.10
N ASP A 22 -4.10 -2.83 10.06
CA ASP A 22 -3.04 -3.85 10.04
C ASP A 22 -3.16 -4.79 8.84
N ARG A 23 -4.40 -5.18 8.47
CA ARG A 23 -4.66 -6.00 7.28
C ARG A 23 -4.35 -5.24 5.98
N ILE A 24 -4.70 -3.95 5.92
CA ILE A 24 -4.37 -3.09 4.78
C ILE A 24 -2.84 -2.97 4.64
N GLU A 25 -2.14 -2.78 5.76
CA GLU A 25 -0.68 -2.75 5.79
C GLU A 25 -0.07 -4.07 5.27
N GLY A 26 -0.49 -5.21 5.82
CA GLY A 26 0.04 -6.50 5.39
C GLY A 26 -0.22 -6.79 3.92
N MET A 27 -1.40 -6.39 3.40
CA MET A 27 -1.71 -6.51 1.98
C MET A 27 -0.83 -5.61 1.11
N ALA A 28 -0.58 -4.38 1.56
CA ALA A 28 0.31 -3.45 0.87
C ALA A 28 1.74 -3.99 0.81
N ASP A 29 2.24 -4.59 1.89
CA ASP A 29 3.58 -5.20 1.93
C ASP A 29 3.71 -6.38 0.95
N ILE A 30 2.70 -7.26 0.90
CA ILE A 30 2.66 -8.36 -0.08
C ILE A 30 2.65 -7.82 -1.52
N LEU A 31 1.87 -6.77 -1.79
CA LEU A 31 1.80 -6.16 -3.11
C LEU A 31 3.13 -5.51 -3.52
N VAL A 32 3.77 -4.77 -2.61
CA VAL A 32 5.11 -4.20 -2.84
C VAL A 32 6.10 -5.30 -3.17
N ALA A 33 6.18 -6.36 -2.35
CA ALA A 33 7.08 -7.48 -2.61
C ALA A 33 6.79 -8.17 -3.96
N SER A 34 5.53 -8.30 -4.32
CA SER A 34 5.11 -8.87 -5.62
C SER A 34 5.57 -8.02 -6.80
N LEU A 35 5.44 -6.70 -6.70
CA LEU A 35 5.91 -5.77 -7.73
C LEU A 35 7.43 -5.75 -7.85
N GLU A 36 8.16 -5.90 -6.74
CA GLU A 36 9.61 -6.05 -6.75
C GLU A 36 10.05 -7.33 -7.48
N LEU A 37 9.39 -8.45 -7.21
CA LEU A 37 9.66 -9.72 -7.89
C LEU A 37 9.34 -9.61 -9.39
N LEU A 38 8.25 -8.94 -9.75
CA LEU A 38 7.88 -8.68 -11.13
C LEU A 38 8.96 -7.86 -11.86
N ALA A 39 9.49 -6.81 -11.21
CA ALA A 39 10.60 -6.03 -11.76
C ALA A 39 11.87 -6.88 -11.92
N LYS A 40 12.22 -7.69 -10.90
CA LYS A 40 13.37 -8.62 -10.97
C LYS A 40 13.24 -9.67 -12.07
N ALA A 41 12.02 -10.04 -12.43
CA ALA A 41 11.72 -10.95 -13.54
C ALA A 41 11.83 -10.28 -14.94
N GLY A 42 12.25 -9.01 -15.01
CA GLY A 42 12.41 -8.26 -16.26
C GLY A 42 11.18 -7.43 -16.66
N HIS A 43 10.13 -7.42 -15.85
CA HIS A 43 8.90 -6.65 -16.12
C HIS A 43 8.86 -5.32 -15.37
N THR A 44 9.99 -4.61 -15.31
CA THR A 44 10.16 -3.35 -14.56
C THR A 44 9.15 -2.28 -14.95
N ASP A 45 8.86 -2.12 -16.24
CA ASP A 45 7.88 -1.14 -16.74
C ASP A 45 6.47 -1.41 -16.23
N THR A 46 6.05 -2.68 -16.27
CA THR A 46 4.74 -3.10 -15.78
C THR A 46 4.66 -2.91 -14.27
N ALA A 47 5.70 -3.29 -13.53
CA ALA A 47 5.78 -3.06 -12.10
C ALA A 47 5.71 -1.56 -11.74
N CYS A 48 6.41 -0.72 -12.50
CA CYS A 48 6.42 0.73 -12.35
C CYS A 48 5.03 1.34 -12.57
N ARG A 49 4.34 0.97 -13.66
CA ARG A 49 2.96 1.43 -13.94
C ARG A 49 1.98 1.00 -12.86
N LEU A 50 2.08 -0.24 -12.36
CA LEU A 50 1.22 -0.74 -11.28
C LEU A 50 1.47 -0.01 -9.96
N ALA A 51 2.74 0.26 -9.61
CA ALA A 51 3.08 1.08 -8.45
C ALA A 51 2.50 2.50 -8.57
N GLY A 52 2.57 3.12 -9.76
CA GLY A 52 1.95 4.42 -10.03
C GLY A 52 0.43 4.42 -9.86
N ARG A 53 -0.26 3.37 -10.32
CA ARG A 53 -1.71 3.21 -10.12
C ARG A 53 -2.07 3.08 -8.64
N ALA A 54 -1.30 2.31 -7.87
CA ALA A 54 -1.48 2.20 -6.42
C ALA A 54 -1.31 3.57 -5.74
N CYS A 55 -0.29 4.34 -6.13
CA CYS A 55 -0.09 5.70 -5.62
C CYS A 55 -1.30 6.61 -5.89
N ALA A 56 -1.85 6.57 -7.11
CA ALA A 56 -3.01 7.39 -7.47
C ALA A 56 -4.26 7.05 -6.64
N GLN A 57 -4.45 5.78 -6.27
CA GLN A 57 -5.57 5.37 -5.43
C GLN A 57 -5.37 5.77 -3.96
N LEU A 58 -4.12 5.74 -3.46
CA LEU A 58 -3.84 5.90 -2.03
C LEU A 58 -3.54 7.34 -1.62
N ARG A 59 -3.18 8.22 -2.55
CA ARG A 59 -2.67 9.57 -2.26
C ARG A 59 -3.53 10.37 -1.27
N ASP A 60 -4.84 10.28 -1.41
CA ASP A 60 -5.80 11.06 -0.64
C ASP A 60 -6.56 10.19 0.40
N ILE A 61 -6.19 8.91 0.54
CA ILE A 61 -6.89 7.92 1.39
C ILE A 61 -5.99 7.44 2.54
N ASP A 62 -4.76 7.06 2.22
CA ASP A 62 -3.83 6.48 3.19
C ASP A 62 -2.40 6.92 2.86
N ALA A 63 -1.96 7.98 3.56
CA ALA A 63 -0.64 8.57 3.37
C ALA A 63 0.50 7.58 3.63
N ARG A 64 0.31 6.63 4.56
CA ARG A 64 1.34 5.67 4.95
C ARG A 64 1.54 4.63 3.86
N GLN A 65 0.46 4.05 3.35
CA GLN A 65 0.56 3.10 2.24
C GLN A 65 0.98 3.80 0.95
N TRP A 66 0.49 5.02 0.69
CA TRP A 66 0.95 5.85 -0.42
C TRP A 66 2.47 6.01 -0.42
N GLN A 67 3.08 6.33 0.73
CA GLN A 67 4.55 6.47 0.85
C GLN A 67 5.29 5.18 0.46
N LYS A 68 4.80 4.00 0.84
CA LYS A 68 5.43 2.71 0.48
C LYS A 68 5.46 2.51 -1.02
N PHE A 69 4.32 2.67 -1.69
CA PHE A 69 4.24 2.53 -3.15
C PHE A 69 4.99 3.64 -3.88
N ASN A 70 5.00 4.86 -3.35
CA ASN A 70 5.72 5.97 -3.95
C ASN A 70 7.24 5.76 -3.90
N ALA A 71 7.76 5.25 -2.77
CA ALA A 71 9.17 4.88 -2.65
C ALA A 71 9.55 3.77 -3.65
N LEU A 72 8.70 2.75 -3.79
CA LEU A 72 8.87 1.70 -4.80
C LEU A 72 8.88 2.29 -6.22
N LEU A 73 7.88 3.12 -6.56
CA LEU A 73 7.77 3.78 -7.86
C LEU A 73 9.04 4.55 -8.21
N HIS A 74 9.52 5.41 -7.30
CA HIS A 74 10.74 6.18 -7.53
C HIS A 74 11.97 5.30 -7.79
N ARG A 75 12.05 4.13 -7.14
CA ARG A 75 13.14 3.17 -7.38
C ARG A 75 12.99 2.49 -8.74
N LEU A 76 11.79 2.02 -9.08
CA LEU A 76 11.53 1.34 -10.36
C LEU A 76 11.68 2.30 -11.55
N SER A 77 11.22 3.55 -11.45
CA SER A 77 11.37 4.55 -12.52
C SER A 77 12.82 4.82 -12.91
N LYS A 78 13.78 4.59 -12.02
CA LYS A 78 15.22 4.69 -12.32
C LYS A 78 15.76 3.46 -13.07
N GLN A 79 15.04 2.36 -13.02
CA GLN A 79 15.40 1.07 -13.62
C GLN A 79 14.71 0.83 -14.96
N VAL A 80 13.59 1.52 -15.21
CA VAL A 80 12.96 1.59 -16.52
C VAL A 80 13.97 2.21 -17.48
N ARG A 81 14.53 1.37 -18.35
CA ARG A 81 15.25 1.86 -19.52
C ARG A 81 14.20 2.20 -20.56
N TRP A 82 14.08 3.48 -20.85
CA TRP A 82 13.40 3.94 -22.04
C TRP A 82 14.29 3.62 -23.25
N ASP A 83 14.45 2.34 -23.57
CA ASP A 83 15.01 1.92 -24.84
C ASP A 83 13.83 1.90 -25.84
N GLU A 84 13.82 2.90 -26.72
CA GLU A 84 12.86 3.16 -27.82
C GLU A 84 13.02 2.07 -28.93
N PRO A 85 11.97 1.61 -29.64
CA PRO A 85 10.77 2.35 -30.08
C PRO A 85 9.41 1.90 -29.52
#